data_AF-A0A4S4NS23-F1
#
_entry.id   AF-A0A4S4NS23-F1
#
_cell.length_a   1.000
_cell.length_b   1.000
_cell.length_c   1.000
_cell.angle_alpha   90.00
_cell.angle_beta   90.00
_cell.angle_gamma   90.00
#
_symmetry.space_group_name_H-M   'P 1'
#
loop_
_entity.id
_entity.type
_entity.pdbx_description
1 polymer ?
#
loop_
_entity_poly.entity_id
_entity_poly.type
_entity_poly.pdbx_seq_one_letter_code
_entity_poly.pdbx_strand_id
1 'polypeptide(L)'
;MLFSYAEKSTPFMLSPESLDWHLAKGWYRMGSTIFTTHFLFFQNRPFSAIWIRIDLQEFRFSKSQRKLLRKNAQLFDTAVAPRRIDEERERLYAKYAADFDGRLSPSIADSLEDYDNEVVFNTWEVTVRDRVSQQLVASSYFDLGSTAAASILGIFDPALKCFSLGYYTMLLEMEHCMAQGMRYYYPGYVVPGYHRFDYKLRLGQAEYFDVRSDTWQPYTQLDPEREAPVEAQHAALNRFTAAYSGYGQSAKVKIYPLFEAGLYDIWNEDYFPYPYLVPLNRTTKHPLVVVAFDPKERQYYVLGCRHMIQTQLMFNAEYLQSFESDDFVTDLLAVQQVVLRTADAAHAAKVCAALDLG
;
A
#
# COMPACT_ATOMS: atom_id res chain seq x y z
N MET A 1 0.06 18.40 -14.92
CA MET A 1 0.40 16.99 -14.60
C MET A 1 -0.73 16.39 -13.77
N LEU A 2 -0.88 15.07 -13.80
CA LEU A 2 -1.76 14.34 -12.89
C LEU A 2 -1.04 14.15 -11.54
N PHE A 3 -1.79 13.88 -10.47
CA PHE A 3 -1.18 13.50 -9.20
C PHE A 3 -0.55 12.11 -9.34
N SER A 4 0.67 11.94 -8.83
CA SER A 4 1.30 10.63 -8.77
C SER A 4 0.90 9.93 -7.49
N TYR A 5 0.15 8.83 -7.62
CA TYR A 5 -0.20 7.98 -6.47
C TYR A 5 0.94 7.03 -6.09
N ALA A 6 2.01 7.00 -6.89
CA ALA A 6 3.11 6.08 -6.71
C ALA A 6 4.43 6.75 -7.13
N GLU A 7 5.19 7.20 -6.13
CA GLU A 7 6.51 7.78 -6.29
C GLU A 7 7.54 6.86 -5.64
N LYS A 8 8.76 6.81 -6.17
CA LYS A 8 9.82 5.92 -5.71
C LYS A 8 11.13 6.68 -5.54
N SER A 9 11.85 6.41 -4.46
CA SER A 9 13.19 6.93 -4.19
C SER A 9 14.09 5.79 -3.68
N THR A 10 15.29 5.68 -4.23
CA THR A 10 16.29 4.64 -3.92
C THR A 10 17.55 5.29 -3.31
N PRO A 11 17.49 5.76 -2.06
CA PRO A 11 18.62 6.44 -1.44
C PRO A 11 19.72 5.43 -1.07
N PHE A 12 20.98 5.80 -1.27
CA PHE A 12 22.13 5.01 -0.78
C PHE A 12 22.21 4.98 0.75
N MET A 13 21.77 6.05 1.41
CA MET A 13 21.70 6.16 2.87
C MET A 13 20.52 7.05 3.24
N LEU A 14 19.80 6.69 4.30
CA LEU A 14 18.71 7.49 4.83
C LEU A 14 18.98 7.85 6.29
N SER A 15 19.07 9.15 6.60
CA SER A 15 19.22 9.59 7.99
C SER A 15 17.93 9.33 8.78
N PRO A 16 18.01 9.21 10.12
CA PRO A 16 16.83 9.07 10.97
C PRO A 16 15.79 10.20 10.78
N GLU A 17 16.23 11.44 10.60
CA GLU A 17 15.36 12.59 10.31
C GLU A 17 14.75 12.53 8.91
N SER A 18 15.49 11.97 7.95
CA SER A 18 15.01 11.77 6.59
C SER A 18 13.89 10.73 6.59
N LEU A 19 14.05 9.62 7.33
CA LEU A 19 12.99 8.63 7.53
C LEU A 19 11.73 9.28 8.14
N ASP A 20 11.88 10.05 9.22
CA ASP A 20 10.77 10.78 9.85
C ASP A 20 10.02 11.68 8.86
N TRP A 21 10.76 12.43 8.03
CA TRP A 21 10.18 13.32 7.02
C TRP A 21 9.38 12.55 5.96
N HIS A 22 9.90 11.42 5.49
CA HIS A 22 9.22 10.58 4.50
C HIS A 22 7.95 9.97 5.09
N LEU A 23 8.04 9.35 6.28
CA LEU A 23 6.89 8.78 6.97
C LEU A 23 5.80 9.83 7.23
N ALA A 24 6.18 11.05 7.65
CA ALA A 24 5.25 12.14 7.87
C ALA A 24 4.48 12.56 6.60
N LYS A 25 5.05 12.32 5.41
CA LYS A 25 4.45 12.61 4.11
C LYS A 25 3.76 11.40 3.45
N GLY A 26 3.60 10.30 4.18
CA GLY A 26 2.96 9.11 3.64
C GLY A 26 3.84 8.31 2.68
N TRP A 27 5.16 8.31 2.89
CA TRP A 27 6.09 7.42 2.21
C TRP A 27 6.46 6.24 3.10
N TYR A 28 6.75 5.09 2.49
CA TYR A 28 6.96 3.82 3.18
C TYR A 28 8.06 3.00 2.51
N ARG A 29 8.67 2.10 3.28
CA ARG A 29 9.77 1.26 2.80
C ARG A 29 9.29 0.00 2.07
N MET A 30 10.02 -0.41 1.05
CA MET A 30 10.03 -1.77 0.50
C MET A 30 11.46 -2.10 0.05
N GLY A 31 12.06 -3.17 0.58
CA GLY A 31 13.48 -3.47 0.33
C GLY A 31 14.38 -2.31 0.77
N SER A 32 15.29 -1.88 -0.11
CA SER A 32 16.14 -0.69 0.12
C SER A 32 15.52 0.62 -0.38
N THR A 33 14.29 0.58 -0.87
CA THR A 33 13.57 1.71 -1.47
C THR A 33 12.59 2.35 -0.47
N ILE A 34 12.34 3.66 -0.62
CA ILE A 34 11.18 4.34 -0.03
C ILE A 34 10.23 4.85 -1.13
N PHE A 35 8.93 4.63 -0.97
CA PHE A 35 7.94 4.88 -2.02
C PHE A 35 6.58 5.29 -1.44
N THR A 36 5.71 5.86 -2.27
CA THR A 36 4.29 6.06 -1.96
C THR A 36 3.45 5.03 -2.70
N THR A 37 2.36 4.58 -2.09
CA THR A 37 1.29 3.86 -2.79
C THR A 37 -0.03 4.07 -2.07
N HIS A 38 -1.12 4.20 -2.81
CA HIS A 38 -2.48 4.29 -2.26
C HIS A 38 -3.38 3.16 -2.77
N PHE A 39 -2.86 2.34 -3.66
CA PHE A 39 -3.57 1.28 -4.35
C PHE A 39 -2.76 -0.01 -4.22
N LEU A 40 -3.44 -1.12 -3.97
CA LEU A 40 -2.87 -2.45 -3.95
C LEU A 40 -3.59 -3.29 -4.99
N PHE A 41 -2.91 -4.28 -5.55
CA PHE A 41 -3.52 -5.18 -6.51
C PHE A 41 -3.25 -6.64 -6.16
N PHE A 42 -4.30 -7.36 -5.78
CA PHE A 42 -4.23 -8.80 -5.50
C PHE A 42 -5.60 -9.44 -5.71
N GLN A 43 -5.64 -10.76 -5.88
CA GLN A 43 -6.90 -11.48 -6.19
C GLN A 43 -7.66 -10.86 -7.38
N ASN A 44 -6.92 -10.37 -8.39
CA ASN A 44 -7.44 -9.68 -9.58
C ASN A 44 -8.35 -8.50 -9.28
N ARG A 45 -8.15 -7.81 -8.15
CA ARG A 45 -8.92 -6.64 -7.73
C ARG A 45 -8.01 -5.57 -7.13
N PRO A 46 -8.30 -4.29 -7.39
CA PRO A 46 -7.65 -3.20 -6.69
C PRO A 46 -8.23 -3.02 -5.28
N PHE A 47 -7.38 -2.59 -4.35
CA PHE A 47 -7.74 -2.26 -2.98
C PHE A 47 -7.07 -0.96 -2.55
N SER A 48 -7.67 -0.26 -1.59
CA SER A 48 -7.05 0.92 -0.99
C SER A 48 -5.99 0.53 0.04
N ALA A 49 -4.81 1.13 -0.03
CA ALA A 49 -3.84 1.13 1.07
C ALA A 49 -4.10 2.34 1.97
N ILE A 50 -4.70 2.12 3.14
CA ILE A 50 -4.90 3.18 4.13
C ILE A 50 -3.79 3.10 5.16
N TRP A 51 -2.78 3.93 4.96
CA TRP A 51 -1.66 3.99 5.86
C TRP A 51 -2.02 4.63 7.18
N ILE A 52 -1.50 4.05 8.25
CA ILE A 52 -1.82 4.46 9.61
C ILE A 52 -0.56 4.71 10.44
N ARG A 53 -0.72 5.53 11.47
CA ARG A 53 0.27 5.73 12.52
C ARG A 53 -0.42 5.86 13.89
N ILE A 54 0.38 5.80 14.93
CA ILE A 54 -0.05 5.96 16.32
C ILE A 54 0.82 7.03 16.96
N ASP A 55 0.20 8.03 17.59
CA ASP A 55 0.90 8.97 18.45
C ASP A 55 1.18 8.30 19.81
N LEU A 56 2.46 8.25 20.18
CA LEU A 56 2.98 7.63 21.39
C LEU A 56 3.13 8.61 22.56
N GLN A 57 3.03 9.94 22.34
CA GLN A 57 3.36 10.96 23.35
C GLN A 57 2.62 10.77 24.68
N GLU A 58 1.35 10.38 24.61
CA GLU A 58 0.51 10.06 25.78
C GLU A 58 -0.04 8.64 25.75
N PHE A 59 0.49 7.79 24.87
CA PHE A 59 -0.04 6.46 24.66
C PHE A 59 0.10 5.59 25.91
N ARG A 60 -0.94 4.79 26.18
CA ARG A 60 -0.96 3.81 27.25
C ARG A 60 -1.56 2.52 26.73
N PHE A 61 -0.85 1.40 26.90
CA PHE A 61 -1.39 0.10 26.55
C PHE A 61 -2.74 -0.14 27.23
N SER A 62 -3.71 -0.67 26.50
CA SER A 62 -5.02 -1.03 27.01
C SER A 62 -4.96 -2.19 28.02
N LYS A 63 -6.05 -2.43 28.77
CA LYS A 63 -6.11 -3.55 29.73
C LYS A 63 -5.84 -4.91 29.07
N SER A 64 -6.33 -5.12 27.84
CA SER A 64 -6.14 -6.36 27.09
C SER A 64 -4.71 -6.51 26.57
N GLN A 65 -4.10 -5.43 26.07
CA GLN A 65 -2.69 -5.41 25.65
C GLN A 65 -1.76 -5.72 26.84
N ARG A 66 -1.95 -5.07 27.99
CA ARG A 66 -1.16 -5.37 29.21
C ARG A 66 -1.34 -6.82 29.69
N LYS A 67 -2.55 -7.38 29.57
CA LYS A 67 -2.82 -8.79 29.89
C LYS A 67 -2.06 -9.72 28.95
N LEU A 68 -2.03 -9.42 27.64
CA LEU A 68 -1.29 -10.19 26.65
C LEU A 68 0.21 -10.13 26.92
N LEU A 69 0.77 -8.93 27.11
CA LEU A 69 2.18 -8.72 27.45
C LEU A 69 2.57 -9.56 28.67
N ARG A 70 1.83 -9.45 29.77
CA ARG A 70 2.11 -10.21 31.01
C ARG A 70 1.99 -11.72 30.83
N LYS A 71 1.00 -12.21 30.06
CA LYS A 71 0.81 -13.64 29.82
C LYS A 71 2.00 -14.19 29.02
N ASN A 72 2.37 -13.52 27.95
CA ASN A 72 3.44 -13.98 27.07
C ASN A 72 4.82 -13.87 27.75
N ALA A 73 5.06 -12.84 28.58
CA ALA A 73 6.29 -12.69 29.36
C ALA A 73 6.55 -13.81 30.40
N GLN A 74 5.56 -14.66 30.69
CA GLN A 74 5.77 -15.86 31.54
C GLN A 74 6.39 -17.02 30.75
N LEU A 75 6.15 -17.07 29.45
CA LEU A 75 6.45 -18.21 28.57
C LEU A 75 7.62 -17.92 27.62
N PHE A 76 7.83 -16.64 27.31
CA PHE A 76 8.79 -16.22 26.31
C PHE A 76 9.80 -15.23 26.88
N ASP A 77 11.05 -15.35 26.42
CA ASP A 77 12.07 -14.33 26.56
C ASP A 77 12.06 -13.43 25.33
N THR A 78 12.28 -12.13 25.55
CA THR A 78 12.22 -11.12 24.50
C THR A 78 13.48 -10.27 24.51
N ALA A 79 13.98 -9.91 23.33
CA ALA A 79 15.10 -8.99 23.20
C ALA A 79 14.88 -8.04 22.02
N VAL A 80 15.43 -6.83 22.13
CA VAL A 80 15.43 -5.81 21.07
C VAL A 80 16.87 -5.44 20.76
N ALA A 81 17.30 -5.59 19.51
CA ALA A 81 18.68 -5.42 19.08
C ALA A 81 18.76 -4.96 17.61
N PRO A 82 19.93 -4.49 17.11
CA PRO A 82 20.12 -4.27 15.67
C PRO A 82 19.77 -5.51 14.84
N ARG A 83 19.30 -5.31 13.60
CA ARG A 83 18.80 -6.41 12.77
C ARG A 83 19.80 -7.55 12.63
N ARG A 84 19.29 -8.79 12.60
CA ARG A 84 20.05 -9.99 12.26
C ARG A 84 19.28 -10.84 11.27
N ILE A 85 19.96 -11.25 10.22
CA ILE A 85 19.47 -12.22 9.23
C ILE A 85 20.43 -13.40 9.27
N ASP A 86 19.93 -14.55 9.70
CA ASP A 86 20.69 -15.80 9.76
C ASP A 86 19.77 -16.99 9.52
N GLU A 87 20.36 -18.18 9.46
CA GLU A 87 19.63 -19.41 9.14
C GLU A 87 18.46 -19.68 10.10
N GLU A 88 18.59 -19.31 11.39
CA GLU A 88 17.51 -19.48 12.36
C GLU A 88 16.28 -18.62 12.00
N ARG A 89 16.48 -17.34 11.64
CA ARG A 89 15.36 -16.47 11.23
C ARG A 89 14.77 -16.91 9.90
N GLU A 90 15.60 -17.29 8.93
CA GLU A 90 15.11 -17.74 7.62
C GLU A 90 14.30 -19.03 7.73
N ARG A 91 14.67 -19.96 8.63
CA ARG A 91 13.83 -21.14 8.92
C ARG A 91 12.47 -20.75 9.52
N LEU A 92 12.42 -19.75 10.41
CA LEU A 92 11.15 -19.24 10.95
C LEU A 92 10.33 -18.54 9.86
N TYR A 93 10.98 -17.77 8.98
CA TYR A 93 10.35 -17.12 7.83
C TYR A 93 9.72 -18.15 6.89
N ALA A 94 10.46 -19.20 6.51
CA ALA A 94 9.95 -20.25 5.65
C ALA A 94 8.72 -20.96 6.24
N LYS A 95 8.72 -21.23 7.55
CA LYS A 95 7.53 -21.75 8.26
C LYS A 95 6.34 -20.79 8.18
N TYR A 96 6.59 -19.50 8.44
CA TYR A 96 5.55 -18.47 8.40
C TYR A 96 4.98 -18.30 6.99
N ALA A 97 5.85 -18.24 5.97
CA ALA A 97 5.48 -18.08 4.57
C ALA A 97 4.67 -19.27 4.04
N ALA A 98 4.96 -20.49 4.47
CA ALA A 98 4.20 -21.67 4.08
C ALA A 98 2.73 -21.66 4.55
N ASP A 99 2.43 -20.97 5.66
CA ASP A 99 1.07 -20.78 6.18
C ASP A 99 0.42 -19.46 5.69
N PHE A 100 1.17 -18.66 4.91
CA PHE A 100 0.71 -17.35 4.47
C PHE A 100 -0.16 -17.46 3.21
N ASP A 101 -1.43 -17.11 3.35
CA ASP A 101 -2.38 -17.04 2.22
C ASP A 101 -2.14 -15.78 1.36
N GLY A 102 -1.08 -15.77 0.55
CA GLY A 102 -0.71 -14.64 -0.30
C GLY A 102 0.72 -14.74 -0.83
N ARG A 103 1.22 -13.65 -1.43
CA ARG A 103 2.62 -13.57 -1.87
C ARG A 103 3.42 -12.77 -0.85
N LEU A 104 4.47 -13.40 -0.32
CA LEU A 104 5.53 -12.74 0.43
C LEU A 104 6.78 -12.66 -0.43
N SER A 105 7.74 -11.85 -0.02
CA SER A 105 9.09 -11.91 -0.59
C SER A 105 9.69 -13.32 -0.42
N PRO A 106 10.67 -13.72 -1.23
CA PRO A 106 11.27 -15.05 -1.11
C PRO A 106 12.04 -15.26 0.21
N SER A 107 12.60 -14.20 0.79
CA SER A 107 13.37 -14.23 2.04
C SER A 107 13.18 -12.98 2.91
N ILE A 108 13.76 -13.00 4.11
CA ILE A 108 13.86 -11.79 4.95
C ILE A 108 14.75 -10.76 4.27
N ALA A 109 15.86 -11.20 3.68
CA ALA A 109 16.75 -10.32 2.92
C ALA A 109 15.98 -9.60 1.81
N ASP A 110 15.19 -10.28 0.99
CA ASP A 110 14.37 -9.64 -0.06
C ASP A 110 13.27 -8.71 0.49
N SER A 111 12.92 -8.83 1.77
CA SER A 111 11.94 -7.95 2.42
C SER A 111 12.58 -6.65 2.93
N LEU A 112 13.88 -6.70 3.28
CA LEU A 112 14.59 -5.62 3.96
C LEU A 112 15.71 -5.01 3.09
N GLU A 113 16.26 -5.74 2.15
CA GLU A 113 17.47 -5.41 1.43
C GLU A 113 17.20 -5.56 -0.07
N ASP A 114 18.02 -4.89 -0.88
CA ASP A 114 18.11 -5.14 -2.33
C ASP A 114 19.49 -5.78 -2.63
N TYR A 115 19.80 -5.98 -3.92
CA TYR A 115 20.85 -6.88 -4.44
C TYR A 115 22.26 -6.82 -3.76
N ASP A 116 22.66 -5.67 -3.20
CA ASP A 116 24.01 -5.46 -2.66
C ASP A 116 24.14 -5.58 -1.13
N ASN A 117 23.10 -6.02 -0.41
CA ASN A 117 23.05 -6.08 1.07
C ASN A 117 23.37 -4.73 1.75
N GLU A 118 23.19 -3.61 1.05
CA GLU A 118 23.46 -2.28 1.60
C GLU A 118 22.42 -1.90 2.66
N VAL A 119 22.92 -1.45 3.82
CA VAL A 119 22.09 -1.04 4.95
C VAL A 119 21.66 0.42 4.75
N VAL A 120 20.56 0.63 4.03
CA VAL A 120 19.98 1.98 3.84
C VAL A 120 19.30 2.50 5.10
N PHE A 121 18.63 1.62 5.84
CA PHE A 121 17.80 1.95 7.00
C PHE A 121 18.40 1.44 8.31
N ASN A 122 18.22 2.21 9.39
CA ASN A 122 18.56 1.80 10.76
C ASN A 122 17.53 0.79 11.30
N THR A 123 17.62 -0.44 10.82
CA THR A 123 16.67 -1.51 11.15
C THR A 123 17.06 -2.27 12.41
N TRP A 124 16.09 -2.46 13.29
CA TRP A 124 16.16 -3.22 14.53
C TRP A 124 15.26 -4.45 14.47
N GLU A 125 15.52 -5.42 15.34
CA GLU A 125 14.80 -6.68 15.48
C GLU A 125 14.24 -6.79 16.90
N VAL A 126 12.96 -7.14 17.03
CA VAL A 126 12.40 -7.76 18.24
C VAL A 126 12.47 -9.27 18.06
N THR A 127 13.02 -9.99 19.04
CA THR A 127 13.00 -11.46 19.07
C THR A 127 12.14 -11.97 20.21
N VAL A 128 11.46 -13.09 19.99
CA VAL A 128 10.69 -13.82 21.00
C VAL A 128 11.15 -15.28 20.99
N ARG A 129 11.67 -15.75 22.12
CA ARG A 129 12.15 -17.11 22.30
C ARG A 129 11.31 -17.86 23.32
N ASP A 130 11.00 -19.11 23.03
CA ASP A 130 10.36 -19.99 24.00
C ASP A 130 11.33 -20.33 25.14
N ARG A 131 10.92 -20.12 26.40
CA ARG A 131 11.80 -20.28 27.57
C ARG A 131 12.29 -21.70 27.78
N VAL A 132 11.52 -22.70 27.36
CA VAL A 132 11.84 -24.11 27.62
C VAL A 132 12.77 -24.64 26.54
N SER A 133 12.41 -24.44 25.29
CA SER A 133 13.14 -24.95 24.12
C SER A 133 14.25 -24.01 23.63
N GLN A 134 14.25 -22.75 24.07
CA GLN A 134 15.14 -21.66 23.62
C GLN A 134 15.03 -21.33 22.12
N GLN A 135 14.06 -21.92 21.42
CA GLN A 135 13.83 -21.69 20.01
C GLN A 135 13.27 -20.29 19.74
N LEU A 136 13.72 -19.66 18.66
CA LEU A 136 13.11 -18.45 18.13
C LEU A 136 11.71 -18.77 17.58
N VAL A 137 10.68 -18.18 18.17
CA VAL A 137 9.26 -18.44 17.83
C VAL A 137 8.56 -17.25 17.22
N ALA A 138 9.11 -16.04 17.37
CA ALA A 138 8.69 -14.87 16.61
C ALA A 138 9.84 -13.87 16.47
N SER A 139 9.80 -13.11 15.39
CA SER A 139 10.67 -11.98 15.15
C SER A 139 9.91 -10.87 14.42
N SER A 140 10.26 -9.62 14.67
CA SER A 140 9.80 -8.51 13.84
C SER A 140 10.91 -7.49 13.62
N TYR A 141 10.85 -6.85 12.47
CA TYR A 141 11.83 -5.88 12.00
C TYR A 141 11.17 -4.52 11.84
N PHE A 142 11.83 -3.50 12.37
CA PHE A 142 11.31 -2.13 12.38
C PHE A 142 12.46 -1.14 12.22
N ASP A 143 12.19 -0.04 11.52
CA ASP A 143 13.16 1.02 11.28
C ASP A 143 13.02 2.13 12.30
N LEU A 144 14.16 2.63 12.78
CA LEU A 144 14.23 3.75 13.70
C LEU A 144 14.60 5.04 12.98
N GLY A 145 13.70 6.01 13.08
CA GLY A 145 13.95 7.42 12.79
C GLY A 145 14.40 8.19 14.02
N SER A 146 14.37 9.52 13.97
CA SER A 146 14.81 10.35 15.10
C SER A 146 13.73 10.49 16.17
N THR A 147 12.47 10.56 15.73
CA THR A 147 11.28 10.66 16.59
C THR A 147 10.17 9.68 16.20
N ALA A 148 10.38 8.87 15.16
CA ALA A 148 9.43 7.85 14.73
C ALA A 148 10.07 6.47 14.55
N ALA A 149 9.21 5.45 14.50
CA ALA A 149 9.60 4.12 14.05
C ALA A 149 8.57 3.52 13.10
N ALA A 150 9.01 2.69 12.16
CA ALA A 150 8.14 2.01 11.20
C ALA A 150 8.31 0.50 11.28
N SER A 151 7.22 -0.24 11.48
CA SER A 151 7.20 -1.71 11.45
C SER A 151 7.20 -2.20 10.01
N ILE A 152 8.11 -3.11 9.68
CA ILE A 152 8.38 -3.53 8.30
C ILE A 152 7.95 -4.97 8.06
N LEU A 153 8.41 -5.90 8.90
CA LEU A 153 8.15 -7.33 8.74
C LEU A 153 7.90 -7.97 10.10
N GLY A 154 6.88 -8.82 10.20
CA GLY A 154 6.63 -9.65 11.39
C GLY A 154 6.45 -11.10 11.00
N ILE A 155 7.22 -11.98 11.62
CA ILE A 155 7.18 -13.43 11.42
C ILE A 155 7.00 -14.16 12.75
N PHE A 156 6.28 -15.27 12.73
CA PHE A 156 6.07 -16.11 13.91
C PHE A 156 5.78 -17.55 13.53
N ASP A 157 5.97 -18.47 14.48
CA ASP A 157 5.65 -19.89 14.30
C ASP A 157 4.11 -20.08 14.29
N PRO A 158 3.50 -20.50 13.17
CA PRO A 158 2.05 -20.64 13.06
C PRO A 158 1.43 -21.62 14.07
N ALA A 159 2.20 -22.58 14.56
CA ALA A 159 1.76 -23.52 15.61
C ALA A 159 1.46 -22.80 16.94
N LEU A 160 2.03 -21.61 17.15
CA LEU A 160 1.88 -20.79 18.34
C LEU A 160 0.92 -19.60 18.15
N LYS A 161 0.05 -19.65 17.13
CA LYS A 161 -0.96 -18.60 16.84
C LYS A 161 -1.84 -18.22 18.04
N CYS A 162 -2.10 -19.15 18.97
CA CYS A 162 -2.90 -18.89 20.17
C CYS A 162 -2.26 -17.89 21.15
N PHE A 163 -0.97 -17.59 20.98
CA PHE A 163 -0.24 -16.55 21.73
C PHE A 163 -0.23 -15.19 21.04
N SER A 164 -0.82 -15.08 19.85
CA SER A 164 -0.88 -13.84 19.06
C SER A 164 0.50 -13.22 18.83
N LEU A 165 1.51 -14.04 18.53
CA LEU A 165 2.91 -13.61 18.53
C LEU A 165 3.20 -12.46 17.56
N GLY A 166 2.61 -12.44 16.36
CA GLY A 166 2.78 -11.31 15.43
C GLY A 166 2.21 -9.99 15.95
N TYR A 167 1.11 -10.00 16.70
CA TYR A 167 0.59 -8.80 17.36
C TYR A 167 1.41 -8.46 18.62
N TYR A 168 1.91 -9.47 19.31
CA TYR A 168 2.75 -9.30 20.50
C TYR A 168 4.07 -8.61 20.18
N THR A 169 4.74 -8.97 19.07
CA THR A 169 5.98 -8.30 18.65
C THR A 169 5.77 -6.83 18.35
N MET A 170 4.64 -6.43 17.73
CA MET A 170 4.30 -5.01 17.55
C MET A 170 4.14 -4.25 18.87
N LEU A 171 3.56 -4.88 19.90
CA LEU A 171 3.49 -4.25 21.23
C LEU A 171 4.86 -4.08 21.86
N LEU A 172 5.79 -5.02 21.63
CA LEU A 172 7.18 -4.92 22.10
C LEU A 172 7.94 -3.83 21.34
N GLU A 173 7.72 -3.67 20.04
CA GLU A 173 8.24 -2.54 19.26
C GLU A 173 7.76 -1.22 19.85
N MET A 174 6.44 -1.09 20.11
CA MET A 174 5.88 0.11 20.74
C MET A 174 6.45 0.36 22.13
N GLU A 175 6.62 -0.68 22.95
CA GLU A 175 7.23 -0.56 24.29
C GLU A 175 8.67 -0.03 24.20
N HIS A 176 9.45 -0.52 23.24
CA HIS A 176 10.78 -0.01 22.95
C HIS A 176 10.74 1.46 22.50
N CYS A 177 9.86 1.81 21.54
CA CYS A 177 9.70 3.17 21.03
C CYS A 177 9.34 4.16 22.15
N MET A 178 8.41 3.77 23.03
CA MET A 178 8.01 4.57 24.18
C MET A 178 9.17 4.77 25.18
N ALA A 179 9.97 3.73 25.43
CA ALA A 179 11.15 3.83 26.30
C ALA A 179 12.23 4.75 25.72
N GLN A 180 12.31 4.86 24.39
CA GLN A 180 13.21 5.79 23.69
C GLN A 180 12.61 7.20 23.51
N GLY A 181 11.38 7.45 23.97
CA GLY A 181 10.73 8.76 23.82
C GLY A 181 10.30 9.10 22.38
N MET A 182 10.10 8.09 21.52
CA MET A 182 9.60 8.29 20.17
C MET A 182 8.15 8.79 20.20
N ARG A 183 7.82 9.66 19.25
CA ARG A 183 6.50 10.27 19.10
C ARG A 183 5.57 9.43 18.24
N TYR A 184 6.04 8.85 17.15
CA TYR A 184 5.14 8.16 16.21
C TYR A 184 5.57 6.72 15.94
N TYR A 185 4.60 5.82 15.88
CA TYR A 185 4.80 4.45 15.42
C TYR A 185 3.93 4.18 14.19
N TYR A 186 4.56 3.74 13.10
CA TYR A 186 3.94 3.46 11.81
C TYR A 186 3.84 1.94 11.61
N PRO A 187 2.68 1.30 11.89
CA PRO A 187 2.50 -0.16 11.72
C PRO A 187 2.23 -0.57 10.26
N GLY A 188 2.37 0.34 9.30
CA GLY A 188 2.02 0.16 7.89
C GLY A 188 0.57 0.54 7.59
N TYR A 189 -0.10 -0.22 6.72
CA TYR A 189 -1.46 0.08 6.25
C TYR A 189 -2.51 -0.93 6.71
N VAL A 190 -3.77 -0.50 6.59
CA VAL A 190 -4.98 -1.32 6.63
C VAL A 190 -5.65 -1.30 5.24
N VAL A 191 -6.45 -2.31 4.95
CA VAL A 191 -7.05 -2.51 3.63
C VAL A 191 -8.57 -2.63 3.77
N PRO A 192 -9.35 -1.59 3.44
CA PRO A 192 -10.80 -1.66 3.39
C PRO A 192 -11.27 -2.87 2.56
N GLY A 193 -12.27 -3.60 3.06
CA GLY A 193 -12.77 -4.81 2.42
C GLY A 193 -11.87 -6.05 2.55
N TYR A 194 -10.70 -5.95 3.20
CA TYR A 194 -9.80 -7.08 3.45
C TYR A 194 -9.31 -7.11 4.92
N HIS A 195 -10.11 -7.74 5.78
CA HIS A 195 -9.99 -7.72 7.25
C HIS A 195 -8.68 -8.26 7.84
N ARG A 196 -7.81 -8.87 7.02
CA ARG A 196 -6.55 -9.46 7.47
C ARG A 196 -5.63 -8.43 8.13
N PHE A 197 -5.71 -7.16 7.73
CA PHE A 197 -4.84 -6.09 8.26
C PHE A 197 -5.49 -5.25 9.37
N ASP A 198 -6.78 -5.48 9.68
CA ASP A 198 -7.54 -4.69 10.66
C ASP A 198 -6.98 -4.82 12.07
N TYR A 199 -6.20 -5.86 12.36
CA TYR A 199 -5.60 -6.04 13.67
C TYR A 199 -4.69 -4.88 14.09
N LYS A 200 -4.14 -4.12 13.13
CA LYS A 200 -3.30 -2.94 13.42
C LYS A 200 -4.10 -1.80 14.04
N LEU A 201 -5.39 -1.69 13.75
CA LEU A 201 -6.29 -0.73 14.41
C LEU A 201 -6.51 -1.06 15.89
N ARG A 202 -6.20 -2.29 16.34
CA ARG A 202 -6.29 -2.68 17.76
C ARG A 202 -5.14 -2.14 18.60
N LEU A 203 -4.08 -1.61 17.99
CA LEU A 203 -2.92 -1.08 18.69
C LEU A 203 -3.26 0.18 19.49
N GLY A 204 -4.17 1.03 19.01
CA GLY A 204 -4.48 2.29 19.67
C GLY A 204 -5.45 3.17 18.90
N GLN A 205 -5.51 4.45 19.28
CA GLN A 205 -6.13 5.48 18.46
C GLN A 205 -5.22 5.75 17.27
N ALA A 206 -5.57 5.17 16.13
CA ALA A 206 -4.81 5.34 14.89
C ALA A 206 -5.18 6.67 14.21
N GLU A 207 -4.20 7.27 13.55
CA GLU A 207 -4.39 8.28 12.53
C GLU A 207 -4.18 7.64 11.15
N TYR A 208 -4.86 8.15 10.12
CA TYR A 208 -4.61 7.79 8.72
C TYR A 208 -4.06 8.97 7.93
N PHE A 209 -3.27 8.69 6.90
CA PHE A 209 -2.82 9.72 5.97
C PHE A 209 -3.91 10.03 4.94
N ASP A 210 -4.52 11.21 5.03
CA ASP A 210 -5.54 11.65 4.06
C ASP A 210 -4.88 12.30 2.85
N VAL A 211 -4.84 11.55 1.74
CA VAL A 211 -4.28 11.98 0.45
C VAL A 211 -4.93 13.27 -0.09
N ARG A 212 -6.16 13.62 0.32
CA ARG A 212 -6.81 14.86 -0.11
C ARG A 212 -6.16 16.09 0.51
N SER A 213 -5.81 15.99 1.79
CA SER A 213 -5.27 17.10 2.57
C SER A 213 -3.75 17.06 2.75
N ASP A 214 -3.12 15.94 2.41
CA ASP A 214 -1.72 15.63 2.70
C ASP A 214 -1.39 15.76 4.20
N THR A 215 -2.35 15.36 5.05
CA THR A 215 -2.21 15.40 6.52
C THR A 215 -2.69 14.11 7.17
N TRP A 216 -2.19 13.87 8.38
CA TRP A 216 -2.64 12.80 9.25
C TRP A 216 -3.91 13.23 10.00
N GLN A 217 -4.95 12.41 9.91
CA GLN A 217 -6.25 12.66 10.54
C GLN A 217 -6.65 11.47 11.41
N PRO A 218 -7.46 11.63 12.46
CA PRO A 218 -7.95 10.50 13.24
C PRO A 218 -8.67 9.47 12.37
N TYR A 219 -8.32 8.18 12.49
CA TYR A 219 -8.92 7.10 11.68
C TYR A 219 -10.45 7.05 11.84
N THR A 220 -10.98 7.47 12.98
CA THR A 220 -12.42 7.55 13.24
C THR A 220 -13.17 8.55 12.36
N GLN A 221 -12.47 9.45 11.66
CA GLN A 221 -13.07 10.40 10.73
C GLN A 221 -13.17 9.86 9.30
N LEU A 222 -12.50 8.73 9.00
CA LEU A 222 -12.57 8.09 7.69
C LEU A 222 -13.81 7.21 7.60
N ASP A 223 -14.59 7.37 6.52
CA ASP A 223 -15.53 6.33 6.07
C ASP A 223 -14.84 5.47 5.00
N PRO A 224 -14.20 4.34 5.37
CA PRO A 224 -13.37 3.57 4.44
C PRO A 224 -14.16 2.94 3.30
N GLU A 225 -15.47 2.75 3.43
CA GLU A 225 -16.30 2.16 2.38
C GLU A 225 -16.70 3.17 1.29
N ARG A 226 -16.48 4.47 1.54
CA ARG A 226 -16.89 5.55 0.62
C ARG A 226 -15.76 6.49 0.24
N GLU A 227 -14.87 6.76 1.19
CA GLU A 227 -13.85 7.78 1.06
C GLU A 227 -12.48 7.24 0.66
N ALA A 228 -12.23 5.95 0.93
CA ALA A 228 -10.96 5.34 0.54
C ALA A 228 -10.76 5.41 -1.00
N PRO A 229 -9.51 5.53 -1.48
CA PRO A 229 -9.23 5.88 -2.87
C PRO A 229 -9.92 5.00 -3.93
N VAL A 230 -9.84 3.67 -3.79
CA VAL A 230 -10.44 2.70 -4.71
C VAL A 230 -11.97 2.77 -4.69
N GLU A 231 -12.55 2.86 -3.50
CA GLU A 231 -13.98 2.92 -3.25
C GLU A 231 -14.58 4.21 -3.86
N ALA A 232 -13.93 5.34 -3.60
CA ALA A 232 -14.28 6.64 -4.16
C ALA A 232 -14.26 6.63 -5.69
N GLN A 233 -13.21 6.05 -6.27
CA GLN A 233 -13.02 5.96 -7.72
C GLN A 233 -14.08 5.07 -8.36
N HIS A 234 -14.29 3.86 -7.83
CA HIS A 234 -15.28 2.92 -8.36
C HIS A 234 -16.70 3.50 -8.28
N ALA A 235 -17.07 4.11 -7.14
CA ALA A 235 -18.38 4.75 -7.00
C ALA A 235 -18.56 5.94 -7.95
N ALA A 236 -17.52 6.76 -8.13
CA ALA A 236 -17.56 7.89 -9.05
C ALA A 236 -17.70 7.46 -10.51
N LEU A 237 -16.92 6.48 -10.96
CA LEU A 237 -16.99 6.00 -12.33
C LEU A 237 -18.33 5.32 -12.64
N ASN A 238 -18.94 4.63 -11.67
CA ASN A 238 -20.32 4.12 -11.83
C ASN A 238 -21.37 5.23 -11.95
N ARG A 239 -21.21 6.36 -11.25
CA ARG A 239 -22.07 7.54 -11.48
C ARG A 239 -21.88 8.12 -12.88
N PHE A 240 -20.64 8.12 -13.38
CA PHE A 240 -20.36 8.55 -14.75
C PHE A 240 -21.01 7.61 -15.78
N THR A 241 -20.84 6.28 -15.68
CA THR A 241 -21.43 5.34 -16.66
C THR A 241 -22.96 5.44 -16.68
N ALA A 242 -23.60 5.61 -15.51
CA ALA A 242 -25.02 5.87 -15.42
C ALA A 242 -25.44 7.15 -16.16
N ALA A 243 -24.74 8.27 -15.94
CA ALA A 243 -25.00 9.54 -16.63
C ALA A 243 -24.74 9.42 -18.15
N TYR A 244 -23.68 8.70 -18.55
CA TYR A 244 -23.30 8.49 -19.93
C TYR A 244 -24.34 7.68 -20.72
N SER A 245 -24.96 6.68 -20.06
CA SER A 245 -26.05 5.88 -20.64
C SER A 245 -27.25 6.71 -21.09
N GLY A 246 -27.48 7.87 -20.48
CA GLY A 246 -28.55 8.81 -20.86
C GLY A 246 -28.40 9.38 -22.27
N TYR A 247 -27.20 9.29 -22.86
CA TYR A 247 -26.89 9.71 -24.23
C TYR A 247 -26.99 8.56 -25.25
N GLY A 248 -27.52 7.38 -24.86
CA GLY A 248 -27.68 6.23 -25.74
C GLY A 248 -26.39 5.45 -26.03
N GLN A 249 -25.31 5.75 -25.30
CA GLN A 249 -24.04 5.04 -25.39
C GLN A 249 -23.84 4.12 -24.19
N SER A 250 -23.18 2.97 -24.37
CA SER A 250 -22.86 2.05 -23.28
C SER A 250 -21.37 2.07 -22.99
N ALA A 251 -21.00 2.20 -21.73
CA ALA A 251 -19.62 2.12 -21.26
C ALA A 251 -19.58 1.40 -19.90
N LYS A 252 -18.50 0.69 -19.64
CA LYS A 252 -18.32 -0.10 -18.41
C LYS A 252 -17.05 0.36 -17.68
N VAL A 253 -17.12 0.36 -16.35
CA VAL A 253 -15.91 0.50 -15.52
C VAL A 253 -15.06 -0.76 -15.69
N LYS A 254 -13.80 -0.57 -16.08
CA LYS A 254 -12.81 -1.63 -16.24
C LYS A 254 -11.68 -1.45 -15.23
N ILE A 255 -11.03 -2.56 -14.91
CA ILE A 255 -9.85 -2.63 -14.05
C ILE A 255 -8.61 -2.46 -14.92
N TYR A 256 -7.68 -1.64 -14.45
CA TYR A 256 -6.39 -1.40 -15.08
C TYR A 256 -5.29 -1.93 -14.16
N PRO A 257 -4.69 -3.11 -14.42
CA PRO A 257 -3.69 -3.73 -13.53
C PRO A 257 -2.28 -3.15 -13.68
N LEU A 258 -2.06 -2.21 -14.60
CA LEU A 258 -0.76 -1.62 -14.92
C LEU A 258 -0.59 -0.20 -14.34
N PHE A 259 -1.44 0.21 -13.40
CA PHE A 259 -1.38 1.54 -12.76
C PHE A 259 -0.06 1.82 -12.02
N GLU A 260 0.68 0.77 -11.63
CA GLU A 260 1.98 0.87 -10.96
C GLU A 260 3.16 0.91 -11.94
N ALA A 261 2.93 0.98 -13.25
CA ALA A 261 3.99 1.00 -14.26
C ALA A 261 5.09 2.04 -13.94
N GLY A 262 4.70 3.21 -13.42
CA GLY A 262 5.62 4.27 -13.01
C GLY A 262 6.56 3.92 -11.83
N LEU A 263 6.26 2.90 -11.01
CA LEU A 263 7.15 2.44 -9.95
C LEU A 263 8.33 1.60 -10.47
N TYR A 264 8.16 0.98 -11.63
CA TYR A 264 9.12 0.06 -12.23
C TYR A 264 9.88 0.67 -13.40
N ASP A 265 9.31 1.70 -14.02
CA ASP A 265 9.93 2.33 -15.18
C ASP A 265 10.93 3.44 -14.82
N ILE A 266 12.04 3.44 -15.54
CA ILE A 266 13.16 4.40 -15.39
C ILE A 266 13.00 5.64 -16.29
N TRP A 267 12.10 5.60 -17.29
CA TRP A 267 11.97 6.65 -18.29
C TRP A 267 11.02 7.79 -17.87
N ASN A 268 10.35 7.65 -16.73
CA ASN A 268 9.45 8.64 -16.14
C ASN A 268 8.41 9.18 -17.13
N GLU A 269 7.74 8.27 -17.85
CA GLU A 269 6.66 8.63 -18.76
C GLU A 269 5.36 9.00 -18.00
N ASP A 270 4.47 9.73 -18.66
CA ASP A 270 3.15 10.11 -18.14
C ASP A 270 2.18 8.90 -18.06
N TYR A 271 2.53 7.84 -17.32
CA TYR A 271 1.70 6.64 -17.17
C TYR A 271 0.33 6.97 -16.57
N PHE A 272 -0.68 6.19 -16.97
CA PHE A 272 -2.01 6.27 -16.37
C PHE A 272 -1.98 5.71 -14.94
N PRO A 273 -2.26 6.52 -13.90
CA PRO A 273 -1.94 6.15 -12.51
C PRO A 273 -3.11 5.56 -11.71
N TYR A 274 -4.21 5.19 -12.36
CA TYR A 274 -5.46 4.81 -11.68
C TYR A 274 -5.83 3.34 -11.91
N PRO A 275 -6.29 2.59 -10.89
CA PRO A 275 -6.65 1.18 -11.04
C PRO A 275 -8.02 0.94 -11.70
N TYR A 276 -8.92 1.92 -11.73
CA TYR A 276 -10.17 1.86 -12.48
C TYR A 276 -10.25 2.96 -13.53
N LEU A 277 -10.85 2.60 -14.65
CA LEU A 277 -11.06 3.50 -15.76
C LEU A 277 -12.31 3.11 -16.57
N VAL A 278 -12.84 4.05 -17.36
CA VAL A 278 -13.91 3.77 -18.33
C VAL A 278 -13.37 4.08 -19.72
N PRO A 279 -13.09 3.08 -20.56
CA PRO A 279 -12.65 3.31 -21.93
C PRO A 279 -13.86 3.66 -22.79
N LEU A 280 -13.74 4.74 -23.57
CA LEU A 280 -14.73 5.14 -24.56
C LEU A 280 -14.20 4.69 -25.92
N ASN A 281 -14.70 3.54 -26.40
CA ASN A 281 -14.19 2.82 -27.57
C ASN A 281 -13.91 3.77 -28.76
N ARG A 282 -12.73 3.60 -29.38
CA ARG A 282 -12.34 4.21 -30.65
C ARG A 282 -12.06 3.12 -31.67
N THR A 283 -12.31 3.43 -32.93
CA THR A 283 -11.65 2.74 -34.06
C THR A 283 -10.14 2.96 -33.98
N THR A 284 -9.34 2.09 -34.61
CA THR A 284 -7.87 2.01 -34.51
C THR A 284 -7.08 3.28 -34.92
N LYS A 285 -7.75 4.37 -35.31
CA LYS A 285 -7.15 5.58 -35.89
C LYS A 285 -7.01 6.78 -34.94
N HIS A 286 -7.55 6.73 -33.71
CA HIS A 286 -7.54 7.87 -32.77
C HIS A 286 -7.06 7.47 -31.37
N PRO A 287 -6.43 8.38 -30.57
CA PRO A 287 -5.89 8.04 -29.24
C PRO A 287 -6.98 7.52 -28.29
N LEU A 288 -6.73 6.49 -27.49
CA LEU A 288 -7.75 5.91 -26.59
C LEU A 288 -8.29 7.00 -25.64
N VAL A 289 -9.59 7.28 -25.67
CA VAL A 289 -10.22 8.20 -24.70
C VAL A 289 -10.65 7.41 -23.48
N VAL A 290 -10.18 7.85 -22.33
CA VAL A 290 -10.44 7.20 -21.05
C VAL A 290 -11.01 8.20 -20.07
N VAL A 291 -12.05 7.80 -19.35
CA VAL A 291 -12.53 8.54 -18.19
C VAL A 291 -11.97 7.91 -16.92
N ALA A 292 -11.32 8.73 -16.12
CA ALA A 292 -10.79 8.38 -14.81
C ALA A 292 -11.44 9.26 -13.74
N PHE A 293 -11.30 8.86 -12.48
CA PHE A 293 -11.62 9.70 -11.34
C PHE A 293 -10.41 9.74 -10.42
N ASP A 294 -10.02 10.96 -10.05
CA ASP A 294 -8.91 11.21 -9.13
C ASP A 294 -9.43 11.31 -7.68
N PRO A 295 -9.04 10.39 -6.77
CA PRO A 295 -9.50 10.41 -5.39
C PRO A 295 -9.05 11.61 -4.55
N LYS A 296 -7.88 12.21 -4.84
CA LYS A 296 -7.31 13.36 -4.14
C LYS A 296 -8.10 14.63 -4.42
N GLU A 297 -8.26 14.97 -5.69
CA GLU A 297 -8.93 16.17 -6.20
C GLU A 297 -10.45 16.02 -6.22
N ARG A 298 -10.96 14.77 -6.12
CA ARG A 298 -12.39 14.43 -6.26
C ARG A 298 -12.99 14.91 -7.58
N GLN A 299 -12.23 14.72 -8.66
CA GLN A 299 -12.60 15.16 -10.00
C GLN A 299 -12.58 14.00 -10.99
N TYR A 300 -13.51 14.03 -11.93
CA TYR A 300 -13.46 13.28 -13.17
C TYR A 300 -12.42 13.88 -14.11
N TYR A 301 -11.66 13.01 -14.76
CA TYR A 301 -10.70 13.34 -15.79
C TYR A 301 -11.10 12.64 -17.07
N VAL A 302 -11.26 13.41 -18.15
CA VAL A 302 -11.35 12.85 -19.51
C VAL A 302 -9.97 12.98 -20.12
N LEU A 303 -9.36 11.84 -20.44
CA LEU A 303 -7.96 11.72 -20.81
C LEU A 303 -7.85 11.17 -22.24
N GLY A 304 -6.98 11.78 -23.04
CA GLY A 304 -6.50 11.18 -24.27
C GLY A 304 -5.23 10.39 -23.97
N CYS A 305 -5.28 9.08 -24.16
CA CYS A 305 -4.19 8.16 -23.88
C CYS A 305 -3.61 7.55 -25.16
N ARG A 306 -2.32 7.21 -25.13
CA ARG A 306 -1.68 6.34 -26.12
C ARG A 306 -1.41 4.98 -25.53
N HIS A 307 -1.50 3.95 -26.39
CA HIS A 307 -0.99 2.63 -26.07
C HIS A 307 0.53 2.59 -26.28
N MET A 308 1.24 2.22 -25.23
CA MET A 308 2.70 2.16 -25.15
C MET A 308 3.23 0.79 -25.61
N ILE A 309 3.01 0.45 -26.87
CA ILE A 309 3.30 -0.90 -27.41
C ILE A 309 4.74 -1.35 -27.12
N GLN A 310 5.73 -0.50 -27.39
CA GLN A 310 7.14 -0.85 -27.21
C GLN A 310 7.50 -1.04 -25.75
N THR A 311 7.11 -0.10 -24.89
CA THR A 311 7.36 -0.15 -23.45
C THR A 311 6.65 -1.34 -22.80
N GLN A 312 5.45 -1.71 -23.28
CA GLN A 312 4.71 -2.87 -22.78
C GLN A 312 5.47 -4.19 -22.96
N LEU A 313 6.36 -4.30 -23.95
CA LEU A 313 7.19 -5.49 -24.14
C LEU A 313 8.16 -5.75 -22.97
N MET A 314 8.39 -4.75 -22.11
CA MET A 314 9.21 -4.90 -20.90
C MET A 314 8.43 -5.53 -19.73
N PHE A 315 7.10 -5.61 -19.82
CA PHE A 315 6.26 -6.22 -18.80
C PHE A 315 6.08 -7.72 -19.05
N ASN A 316 5.88 -8.49 -17.97
CA ASN A 316 5.73 -9.93 -18.06
C ASN A 316 4.46 -10.31 -18.86
N ALA A 317 4.64 -10.99 -19.99
CA ALA A 317 3.54 -11.42 -20.86
C ALA A 317 2.57 -12.39 -20.17
N GLU A 318 3.06 -13.30 -19.33
CA GLU A 318 2.21 -14.23 -18.57
C GLU A 318 1.35 -13.49 -17.54
N TYR A 319 1.87 -12.42 -16.94
CA TYR A 319 1.11 -11.56 -16.04
C TYR A 319 -0.05 -10.89 -16.78
N LEU A 320 0.20 -10.33 -17.97
CA LEU A 320 -0.84 -9.72 -18.79
C LEU A 320 -1.89 -10.72 -19.28
N GLN A 321 -1.47 -11.94 -19.64
CA GLN A 321 -2.36 -13.03 -20.05
C GLN A 321 -3.22 -13.55 -18.89
N SER A 322 -2.87 -13.27 -17.63
CA SER A 322 -3.74 -13.64 -16.50
C SER A 322 -5.03 -12.81 -16.42
N PHE A 323 -5.15 -11.75 -17.22
CA PHE A 323 -6.29 -10.82 -17.25
C PHE A 323 -7.10 -10.92 -18.56
N GLU A 324 -7.60 -12.13 -18.88
CA GLU A 324 -8.29 -12.41 -20.15
C GLU A 324 -9.79 -11.99 -20.21
N SER A 325 -10.39 -11.47 -19.13
CA SER A 325 -11.80 -11.04 -19.15
C SER A 325 -12.00 -9.64 -19.74
N ASP A 326 -13.18 -9.37 -20.29
CA ASP A 326 -13.58 -8.03 -20.77
C ASP A 326 -13.61 -6.97 -19.64
N ASP A 327 -13.41 -7.38 -18.38
CA ASP A 327 -13.33 -6.47 -17.25
C ASP A 327 -11.99 -5.72 -17.15
N PHE A 328 -10.95 -6.15 -17.87
CA PHE A 328 -9.62 -5.58 -17.78
C PHE A 328 -9.25 -4.73 -19.01
N VAL A 329 -8.36 -3.76 -18.78
CA VAL A 329 -7.60 -3.07 -19.83
C VAL A 329 -6.13 -3.39 -19.61
N THR A 330 -5.53 -4.12 -20.56
CA THR A 330 -4.14 -4.61 -20.45
C THR A 330 -3.16 -3.85 -21.36
N ASP A 331 -3.66 -2.90 -22.15
CA ASP A 331 -2.83 -1.97 -22.91
C ASP A 331 -2.14 -1.00 -21.95
N LEU A 332 -0.81 -0.92 -21.97
CA LEU A 332 -0.06 0.05 -21.19
C LEU A 332 -0.39 1.46 -21.68
N LEU A 333 -0.93 2.31 -20.81
CA LEU A 333 -1.45 3.62 -21.18
C LEU A 333 -0.54 4.73 -20.68
N ALA A 334 -0.21 5.66 -21.57
CA ALA A 334 0.36 6.95 -21.20
C ALA A 334 -0.61 8.08 -21.55
N VAL A 335 -0.81 9.01 -20.62
CA VAL A 335 -1.67 10.17 -20.75
C VAL A 335 -0.98 11.21 -21.63
N GLN A 336 -1.56 11.50 -22.79
CA GLN A 336 -1.04 12.51 -23.71
C GLN A 336 -1.64 13.89 -23.44
N GLN A 337 -2.91 13.93 -23.04
CA GLN A 337 -3.61 15.17 -22.79
C GLN A 337 -4.77 14.99 -21.82
N VAL A 338 -5.05 16.04 -21.06
CA VAL A 338 -6.28 16.17 -20.27
C VAL A 338 -7.29 16.98 -21.07
N VAL A 339 -8.37 16.32 -21.50
CA VAL A 339 -9.45 16.94 -22.28
C VAL A 339 -10.39 17.72 -21.37
N LEU A 340 -10.71 17.16 -20.20
CA LEU A 340 -11.62 17.77 -19.23
C LEU A 340 -11.21 17.42 -17.80
N ARG A 341 -11.39 18.37 -16.90
CA ARG A 341 -11.43 18.16 -15.44
C ARG A 341 -12.75 18.70 -14.91
N THR A 342 -13.50 17.92 -14.15
CA THR A 342 -14.76 18.40 -13.54
C THR A 342 -15.14 17.56 -12.33
N ALA A 343 -15.80 18.17 -11.34
CA ALA A 343 -16.37 17.43 -10.21
C ALA A 343 -17.74 16.79 -10.54
N ASP A 344 -18.34 17.14 -11.68
CA ASP A 344 -19.68 16.71 -12.06
C ASP A 344 -19.67 15.58 -13.10
N ALA A 345 -20.24 14.44 -12.71
CA ALA A 345 -20.39 13.27 -13.57
C ALA A 345 -21.23 13.57 -14.83
N ALA A 346 -22.29 14.37 -14.69
CA ALA A 346 -23.18 14.71 -15.80
C ALA A 346 -22.47 15.61 -16.81
N HIS A 347 -21.68 16.57 -16.33
CA HIS A 347 -20.85 17.39 -17.20
C HIS A 347 -19.79 16.57 -17.95
N ALA A 348 -19.11 15.65 -17.25
CA ALA A 348 -18.17 14.73 -17.90
C ALA A 348 -18.85 13.89 -18.98
N ALA A 349 -20.00 13.29 -18.66
CA ALA A 349 -20.80 12.48 -19.59
C ALA A 349 -21.23 13.28 -20.83
N LYS A 350 -21.73 14.51 -20.64
CA LYS A 350 -22.12 15.41 -21.72
C LYS A 350 -20.97 15.71 -22.66
N VAL A 351 -19.80 16.05 -22.13
CA VAL A 351 -18.61 16.35 -22.93
C VAL A 351 -18.19 15.10 -23.70
N CYS A 352 -18.10 13.95 -23.03
CA CYS A 352 -17.76 12.68 -23.68
C CYS A 352 -18.74 12.31 -24.81
N ALA A 353 -20.04 12.53 -24.62
CA ALA A 353 -21.05 12.22 -25.63
C ALA A 353 -21.00 13.19 -26.84
N ALA A 354 -20.50 14.41 -26.63
CA ALA A 354 -20.30 15.41 -27.67
C ALA A 354 -18.94 15.27 -28.37
N LEU A 355 -18.02 14.46 -27.84
CA LEU A 355 -16.81 14.12 -28.57
C LEU A 355 -17.22 13.33 -29.82
N ASP A 356 -16.73 13.75 -30.98
CA ASP A 356 -16.82 12.96 -32.19
C ASP A 356 -15.91 11.72 -32.00
N LEU A 357 -16.52 10.62 -31.55
CA LEU A 357 -15.84 9.37 -31.26
C LEU A 357 -15.70 8.47 -32.51
N GLY A 358 -16.27 8.89 -33.65
CA GLY A 358 -16.19 8.21 -34.94
C GLY A 358 -17.26 7.16 -35.16
#